data_AF-A0A7C5I5B1-F1
#
_entry.id   AF-A0A7C5I5B1-F1
#
_cell.length_a   1.000
_cell.length_b   1.000
_cell.length_c   1.000
_cell.angle_alpha   90.00
_cell.angle_beta   90.00
_cell.angle_gamma   90.00
#
_symmetry.space_group_name_H-M   'P 1'
#
loop_
_entity.id
_entity.type
_entity.pdbx_description
1 polymer ?
#
loop_
_entity_poly.entity_id
_entity_poly.type
_entity_poly.pdbx_seq_one_letter_code
_entity_poly.pdbx_strand_id
1 'polypeptide(L)'
;MKFHLSATIKLSKPASKEVISKEIENFNAQLTEKQVDARIEKWDVSENNLNIEIISGTKRRAHDILLNFRNILSKNLGKKYKIGVRKIDVSLYEVTFSLEKEPLQPVTIPFADLEIDGKNVRMILKDTSEEFLRKNYVDRMIKRVIEKVENQYYEGKKEFWKLIWKSEEKEPVWNKDPTEEMLKRGWLVQGPTKGKWFYRPQAAAIFRAMERIAIEEILKPLGFQEVIESHIVPFEIWLRTGHLEGMPGEIYYVCEPKTRDVKEWERFIDLVKITREVPEEELKKTVSVPRAGICYAQCPV
;
A
#
# COMPACT_ATOMS: atom_id res chain seq x y z
N MET A 1 -1.53 10.50 21.92
CA MET A 1 -2.52 10.07 20.92
C MET A 1 -3.75 9.54 21.64
N LYS A 2 -4.94 9.94 21.20
CA LYS A 2 -6.23 9.53 21.74
C LYS A 2 -7.16 9.12 20.60
N PHE A 3 -8.05 8.19 20.90
CA PHE A 3 -9.05 7.66 19.98
C PHE A 3 -10.42 7.90 20.61
N HIS A 4 -11.34 8.47 19.85
CA HIS A 4 -12.72 8.67 20.25
C HIS A 4 -13.63 8.02 19.21
N LEU A 5 -14.47 7.09 19.65
CA LEU A 5 -15.33 6.32 18.79
C LEU A 5 -16.76 6.33 19.33
N SER A 6 -17.72 6.71 18.50
CA SER A 6 -19.15 6.62 18.78
C SER A 6 -19.75 5.53 17.91
N ALA A 7 -20.48 4.61 18.53
CA ALA A 7 -21.08 3.48 17.83
C ALA A 7 -22.45 3.09 18.41
N THR A 8 -23.26 2.50 17.54
CA THR A 8 -24.54 1.88 17.88
C THR A 8 -24.42 0.38 17.68
N ILE A 9 -24.70 -0.37 18.75
CA ILE A 9 -24.80 -1.82 18.74
C ILE A 9 -26.28 -2.21 18.66
N LYS A 10 -26.67 -2.87 17.57
CA LYS A 10 -28.04 -3.36 17.37
C LYS A 10 -28.25 -4.70 18.06
N LEU A 11 -29.21 -4.75 18.98
CA LEU A 11 -29.62 -5.94 19.70
C LEU A 11 -30.83 -6.59 19.02
N SER A 12 -31.06 -7.87 19.28
CA SER A 12 -32.22 -8.59 18.73
C SER A 12 -33.52 -8.29 19.47
N LYS A 13 -33.44 -7.82 20.72
CA LYS A 13 -34.54 -7.52 21.63
C LYS A 13 -34.11 -6.39 22.57
N PRO A 14 -35.06 -5.66 23.20
CA PRO A 14 -34.72 -4.61 24.15
C PRO A 14 -34.01 -5.21 25.36
N ALA A 15 -32.94 -4.54 25.81
CA ALA A 15 -32.23 -4.89 27.04
C ALA A 15 -32.55 -3.83 28.10
N SER A 16 -32.73 -4.25 29.36
CA SER A 16 -32.95 -3.29 30.44
C SER A 16 -31.68 -2.49 30.73
N LYS A 17 -31.86 -1.20 31.06
CA LYS A 17 -30.76 -0.27 31.35
C LYS A 17 -29.85 -0.79 32.47
N GLU A 18 -30.43 -1.40 33.50
CA GLU A 18 -29.71 -2.01 34.64
C GLU A 18 -28.75 -3.13 34.21
N VAL A 19 -29.18 -4.00 33.28
CA VAL A 19 -28.35 -5.10 32.79
C VAL A 19 -27.17 -4.55 32.00
N ILE A 20 -27.41 -3.57 31.13
CA ILE A 20 -26.33 -2.95 30.33
C ILE A 20 -25.36 -2.16 31.21
N SER A 21 -25.85 -1.43 32.22
CA SER A 21 -24.99 -0.73 33.19
C SER A 21 -23.99 -1.69 33.84
N LYS A 22 -24.49 -2.83 34.34
CA LYS A 22 -23.66 -3.83 34.99
C LYS A 22 -22.63 -4.44 34.05
N GLU A 23 -22.98 -4.71 32.79
CA GLU A 23 -22.04 -5.23 31.79
C GLU A 23 -20.96 -4.20 31.44
N ILE A 24 -21.30 -2.91 31.34
CA ILE A 24 -20.35 -1.83 31.06
C ILE A 24 -19.43 -1.57 32.25
N GLU A 25 -19.95 -1.54 33.48
CA GLU A 25 -19.17 -1.39 34.71
C GLU A 25 -18.15 -2.53 34.86
N ASN A 26 -18.61 -3.77 34.69
CA ASN A 26 -17.72 -4.94 34.73
C ASN A 26 -16.65 -4.88 33.64
N PHE A 27 -17.00 -4.42 32.43
CA PHE A 27 -16.05 -4.30 31.34
C PHE A 27 -15.02 -3.19 31.57
N ASN A 28 -15.46 -2.02 32.03
CA ASN A 28 -14.57 -0.91 32.39
C ASN A 28 -13.62 -1.32 33.54
N ALA A 29 -14.12 -2.02 34.56
CA ALA A 29 -13.28 -2.55 35.65
C ALA A 29 -12.21 -3.52 35.12
N GLN A 30 -12.58 -4.44 34.22
CA GLN A 30 -11.62 -5.35 33.57
C GLN A 30 -10.55 -4.62 32.74
N LEU A 31 -10.92 -3.50 32.08
CA LEU A 31 -9.95 -2.67 31.35
C LEU A 31 -8.96 -2.00 32.33
N THR A 32 -9.46 -1.50 33.46
CA THR A 32 -8.64 -0.88 34.51
C THR A 32 -7.70 -1.89 35.15
N GLU A 33 -8.17 -3.10 35.50
CA GLU A 33 -7.33 -4.17 36.06
C GLU A 33 -6.20 -4.57 35.11
N LYS A 34 -6.48 -4.60 33.80
CA LYS A 34 -5.48 -4.87 32.76
C LYS A 34 -4.60 -3.66 32.42
N GLN A 35 -4.73 -2.55 33.16
CA GLN A 35 -4.01 -1.30 32.93
C GLN A 35 -4.10 -0.80 31.48
N VAL A 36 -5.26 -0.99 30.86
CA VAL A 36 -5.59 -0.49 29.53
C VAL A 36 -6.16 0.91 29.69
N ASP A 37 -5.52 1.90 29.06
CA ASP A 37 -5.99 3.29 29.04
C ASP A 37 -7.18 3.41 28.08
N ALA A 38 -8.35 2.96 28.54
CA ALA A 38 -9.59 2.99 27.79
C ALA A 38 -10.81 2.91 28.69
N ARG A 39 -11.89 3.58 28.26
CA ARG A 39 -13.18 3.52 28.93
C ARG A 39 -14.34 3.68 27.95
N ILE A 40 -15.44 2.99 28.21
CA ILE A 40 -16.75 3.40 27.71
C ILE A 40 -17.18 4.57 28.57
N GLU A 41 -17.16 5.79 28.01
CA GLU A 41 -17.40 7.04 28.76
C GLU A 41 -18.88 7.35 28.87
N LYS A 42 -19.62 7.23 27.77
CA LYS A 42 -21.06 7.42 27.73
C LYS A 42 -21.73 6.24 27.06
N TRP A 43 -22.94 5.95 27.51
CA TRP A 43 -23.78 4.96 26.87
C TRP A 43 -25.25 5.28 27.11
N ASP A 44 -26.08 4.88 26.17
CA ASP A 44 -27.53 4.96 26.30
C ASP A 44 -28.20 3.80 25.56
N VAL A 45 -29.38 3.41 26.03
CA VAL A 45 -30.17 2.34 25.43
C VAL A 45 -31.49 2.93 24.98
N SER A 46 -31.73 2.86 23.66
CA SER A 46 -32.99 3.26 23.03
C SER A 46 -33.55 2.07 22.26
N GLU A 47 -34.70 1.55 22.70
CA GLU A 47 -35.33 0.36 22.14
C GLU A 47 -34.39 -0.86 22.07
N ASN A 48 -33.91 -1.18 20.87
CA ASN A 48 -33.00 -2.29 20.57
C ASN A 48 -31.57 -1.82 20.29
N ASN A 49 -31.28 -0.54 20.48
CA ASN A 49 -30.00 0.08 20.13
C ASN A 49 -29.26 0.48 21.40
N LEU A 50 -28.02 0.00 21.52
CA LEU A 50 -27.08 0.44 22.54
C LEU A 50 -26.09 1.42 21.89
N ASN A 51 -26.24 2.71 22.19
CA ASN A 51 -25.30 3.75 21.78
C ASN A 51 -24.17 3.83 22.81
N ILE A 52 -22.93 3.86 22.35
CA ILE A 52 -21.76 3.96 23.21
C ILE A 52 -20.73 4.94 22.65
N GLU A 53 -20.06 5.64 23.56
CA GLU A 53 -18.88 6.46 23.30
C GLU A 53 -17.68 5.82 24.00
N ILE A 54 -16.65 5.49 23.22
CA ILE A 54 -15.42 4.87 23.70
C ILE A 54 -14.29 5.86 23.53
N ILE A 55 -13.54 6.09 24.60
CA ILE A 55 -12.27 6.81 24.56
C ILE A 55 -11.15 5.83 24.87
N SER A 56 -10.07 5.86 24.09
CA SER A 56 -8.88 5.06 24.35
C SER A 56 -7.58 5.77 24.01
N GLY A 57 -6.51 5.34 24.67
CA GLY A 57 -5.14 5.78 24.43
C GLY A 57 -4.39 4.88 23.44
N THR A 58 -3.08 4.77 23.63
CA THR A 58 -2.18 4.10 22.67
C THR A 58 -2.12 2.58 22.82
N LYS A 59 -2.33 2.03 24.03
CA LYS A 59 -2.19 0.59 24.31
C LYS A 59 -3.23 -0.27 23.59
N ARG A 60 -4.45 0.24 23.43
CA ARG A 60 -5.54 -0.45 22.73
C ARG A 60 -6.42 0.57 22.04
N ARG A 61 -6.78 0.30 20.77
CA ARG A 61 -7.57 1.23 19.95
C ARG A 61 -9.05 1.14 20.30
N ALA A 62 -9.78 2.24 20.11
CA ALA A 62 -11.21 2.30 20.41
C ALA A 62 -12.02 1.24 19.66
N HIS A 63 -11.64 0.91 18.42
CA HIS A 63 -12.29 -0.15 17.64
C HIS A 63 -12.00 -1.56 18.18
N ASP A 64 -10.79 -1.84 18.68
CA ASP A 64 -10.48 -3.12 19.32
C ASP A 64 -11.33 -3.32 20.59
N ILE A 65 -11.52 -2.23 21.35
CA ILE A 65 -12.33 -2.22 22.56
C ILE A 65 -13.79 -2.46 22.22
N LEU A 66 -14.31 -1.81 21.18
CA LEU A 66 -15.67 -2.02 20.67
C LEU A 66 -15.91 -3.47 20.26
N LEU A 67 -14.99 -4.06 19.48
CA LEU A 67 -15.11 -5.45 19.01
C LEU A 67 -15.00 -6.45 20.16
N ASN A 68 -14.11 -6.20 21.13
CA ASN A 68 -14.01 -7.01 22.34
C ASN A 68 -15.29 -6.92 23.19
N PHE A 69 -15.79 -5.71 23.41
CA PHE A 69 -17.01 -5.46 24.17
C PHE A 69 -18.20 -6.16 23.51
N ARG A 70 -18.35 -6.07 22.18
CA ARG A 70 -19.38 -6.83 21.44
C ARG A 70 -19.31 -8.33 21.72
N ASN A 71 -18.12 -8.93 21.70
CA ASN A 71 -17.97 -10.37 21.92
C ASN A 71 -18.41 -10.78 23.34
N ILE A 72 -18.02 -9.99 24.35
CA ILE A 72 -18.41 -10.21 25.75
C ILE A 72 -19.92 -10.01 25.91
N LEU A 73 -20.46 -8.92 25.37
CA LEU A 73 -21.88 -8.59 25.43
C LEU A 73 -22.73 -9.68 24.77
N SER A 74 -22.33 -10.16 23.59
CA SER A 74 -23.04 -11.24 22.89
C SER A 74 -23.05 -12.54 23.68
N LYS A 75 -21.96 -12.86 24.38
CA LYS A 75 -21.86 -14.07 25.22
C LYS A 75 -22.73 -13.96 26.47
N ASN A 76 -22.68 -12.83 27.17
CA ASN A 76 -23.37 -12.63 28.44
C ASN A 76 -24.88 -12.45 28.24
N LEU A 77 -25.29 -11.61 27.28
CA LEU A 77 -26.70 -11.38 26.95
C LEU A 77 -27.34 -12.61 26.29
N GLY A 78 -26.60 -13.31 25.43
CA GLY A 78 -27.08 -14.53 24.79
C GLY A 78 -27.36 -15.64 25.81
N LYS A 79 -26.42 -15.89 26.73
CA LYS A 79 -26.55 -16.96 27.72
C LYS A 79 -27.62 -16.69 28.79
N LYS A 80 -27.69 -15.45 29.29
CA LYS A 80 -28.58 -15.10 30.43
C LYS A 80 -29.96 -14.61 30.00
N TYR A 81 -30.06 -13.87 28.90
CA TYR A 81 -31.27 -13.13 28.53
C TYR A 81 -31.81 -13.50 27.14
N LYS A 82 -31.15 -14.41 26.42
CA LYS A 82 -31.50 -14.79 25.03
C LYS A 82 -31.61 -13.57 24.09
N ILE A 83 -30.76 -12.57 24.30
CA ILE A 83 -30.63 -11.37 23.44
C ILE A 83 -29.34 -11.50 22.64
N GLY A 84 -29.42 -11.42 21.32
CA GLY A 84 -28.27 -11.48 20.41
C GLY A 84 -27.82 -10.08 19.96
N VAL A 85 -26.51 -9.94 19.69
CA VAL A 85 -25.93 -8.74 19.07
C VAL A 85 -25.89 -8.94 17.56
N ARG A 86 -26.59 -8.08 16.80
CA ARG A 86 -26.77 -8.23 15.35
C ARG A 86 -25.72 -7.47 14.53
N LYS A 87 -25.54 -6.18 14.80
CA LYS A 87 -24.71 -5.29 13.97
C LYS A 87 -24.04 -4.22 14.83
N ILE A 88 -22.89 -3.75 14.37
CA ILE A 88 -22.25 -2.51 14.83
C ILE A 88 -22.35 -1.50 13.69
N ASP A 89 -22.84 -0.31 14.00
CA ASP A 89 -22.78 0.86 13.13
C ASP A 89 -21.94 1.93 13.83
N VAL A 90 -20.83 2.38 13.24
CA VAL A 90 -19.95 3.41 13.83
C VAL A 90 -20.26 4.75 13.21
N SER A 91 -20.75 5.70 14.01
CA SER A 91 -21.18 7.02 13.56
C SER A 91 -20.05 8.04 13.51
N LEU A 92 -19.06 7.90 14.40
CA LEU A 92 -17.89 8.77 14.46
C LEU A 92 -16.69 7.93 14.88
N TYR A 93 -15.58 8.09 14.15
CA TYR A 93 -14.29 7.63 14.63
C TYR A 93 -13.25 8.72 14.40
N GLU A 94 -12.87 9.37 15.50
CA GLU A 94 -11.90 10.43 15.57
C GLU A 94 -10.60 9.94 16.21
N VAL A 95 -9.47 10.34 15.63
CA VAL A 95 -8.13 10.08 16.15
C VAL A 95 -7.40 11.41 16.31
N THR A 96 -6.90 11.68 17.51
CA THR A 96 -6.09 12.86 17.78
C THR A 96 -4.66 12.46 18.13
N PHE A 97 -3.68 13.03 17.43
CA PHE A 97 -2.27 12.76 17.67
C PHE A 97 -1.41 13.99 17.33
N SER A 98 -0.18 13.99 17.83
CA SER A 98 0.77 15.07 17.64
C SER A 98 1.85 14.65 16.65
N LEU A 99 2.22 15.55 15.75
CA LEU A 99 3.35 15.43 14.84
C LEU A 99 4.61 15.97 15.49
N GLU A 100 5.78 15.50 15.05
CA GLU A 100 7.07 16.07 15.51
C GLU A 100 7.30 17.46 14.91
N LYS A 101 6.87 17.65 13.65
CA LYS A 101 7.00 18.89 12.87
C LYS A 101 5.64 19.32 12.32
N GLU A 102 5.49 20.62 12.08
CA GLU A 102 4.27 21.18 11.49
C GLU A 102 4.22 20.88 9.98
N PRO A 103 3.08 20.61 9.34
CA PRO A 103 3.06 20.48 7.89
C PRO A 103 3.45 21.80 7.21
N LEU A 104 4.37 21.75 6.24
CA LEU A 104 4.69 22.87 5.36
C LEU A 104 3.61 23.08 4.28
N GLN A 105 2.91 22.00 3.89
CA GLN A 105 1.84 21.99 2.91
C GLN A 105 0.66 21.13 3.39
N PRO A 106 -0.58 21.40 2.93
CA PRO A 106 -1.74 20.61 3.28
C PRO A 106 -1.56 19.12 2.98
N VAL A 107 -1.94 18.26 3.94
CA VAL A 107 -1.84 16.81 3.84
C VAL A 107 -3.23 16.20 3.74
N THR A 108 -3.44 15.32 2.76
CA THR A 108 -4.68 14.55 2.60
C THR A 108 -4.36 13.06 2.51
N ILE A 109 -5.30 12.21 2.94
CA ILE A 109 -5.23 10.76 2.78
C ILE A 109 -6.59 10.20 2.35
N PRO A 110 -6.64 9.04 1.70
CA PRO A 110 -7.88 8.32 1.49
C PRO A 110 -8.55 7.93 2.83
N PHE A 111 -9.87 7.77 2.82
CA PHE A 111 -10.69 7.24 3.93
C PHE A 111 -10.77 8.11 5.20
N ALA A 112 -10.19 9.31 5.24
CA ALA A 112 -10.37 10.24 6.35
C ALA A 112 -10.32 11.71 5.91
N ASP A 113 -10.97 12.57 6.70
CA ASP A 113 -10.72 14.00 6.72
C ASP A 113 -9.66 14.32 7.78
N LEU A 114 -8.81 15.31 7.49
CA LEU A 114 -7.73 15.76 8.36
C LEU A 114 -7.90 17.23 8.67
N GLU A 115 -7.96 17.55 9.96
CA GLU A 115 -7.83 18.90 10.49
C GLU A 115 -6.49 18.99 11.20
N ILE A 116 -5.59 19.85 10.74
CA ILE A 116 -4.25 20.01 11.32
C ILE A 116 -4.09 21.45 11.82
N ASP A 117 -3.83 21.60 13.11
CA ASP A 117 -3.56 22.87 13.78
C ASP A 117 -2.16 22.83 14.43
N GLY A 118 -1.20 23.51 13.80
CA GLY A 118 0.22 23.40 14.12
C GLY A 118 0.70 21.95 14.05
N LYS A 119 1.00 21.36 15.22
CA LYS A 119 1.43 19.95 15.35
C LYS A 119 0.31 19.00 15.71
N ASN A 120 -0.89 19.48 16.04
CA ASN A 120 -1.99 18.65 16.45
C ASN A 120 -2.83 18.24 15.24
N VAL A 121 -3.02 16.94 15.08
CA VAL A 121 -3.83 16.36 14.01
C VAL A 121 -5.10 15.78 14.63
N ARG A 122 -6.23 16.14 14.03
CA ARG A 122 -7.53 15.53 14.25
C ARG A 122 -7.94 14.85 12.94
N MET A 123 -8.00 13.52 12.99
CA MET A 123 -8.33 12.67 11.85
C MET A 123 -9.71 12.04 12.05
N ILE A 124 -10.64 12.30 11.14
CA ILE A 124 -12.01 11.77 11.18
C ILE A 124 -12.17 10.75 10.06
N LEU A 125 -12.43 9.49 10.40
CA LEU A 125 -12.58 8.42 9.43
C LEU A 125 -13.93 8.52 8.69
N LYS A 126 -13.90 8.31 7.36
CA LYS A 126 -15.08 8.29 6.49
C LYS A 126 -15.68 6.90 6.34
N ASP A 127 -14.84 5.87 6.29
CA ASP A 127 -15.27 4.47 6.25
C ASP A 127 -14.96 3.82 7.59
N THR A 128 -16.01 3.41 8.28
CA THR A 128 -15.96 2.76 9.60
C THR A 128 -16.65 1.40 9.56
N SER A 129 -16.69 0.77 8.38
CA SER A 129 -17.21 -0.59 8.22
C SER A 129 -16.47 -1.59 9.11
N GLU A 130 -17.16 -2.66 9.50
CA GLU A 130 -16.58 -3.66 10.40
C GLU A 130 -15.31 -4.32 9.81
N GLU A 131 -15.27 -4.53 8.49
CA GLU A 131 -14.08 -5.04 7.80
C GLU A 131 -12.90 -4.07 7.91
N PHE A 132 -13.17 -2.76 7.74
CA PHE A 132 -12.16 -1.72 7.87
C PHE A 132 -11.57 -1.68 9.27
N LEU A 133 -12.44 -1.74 10.30
CA LEU A 133 -12.04 -1.72 11.71
C LEU A 133 -11.29 -2.99 12.15
N ARG A 134 -11.53 -4.14 11.50
CA ARG A 134 -10.80 -5.38 11.78
C ARG A 134 -9.40 -5.39 11.18
N LYS A 135 -9.19 -4.62 10.10
CA LYS A 135 -7.88 -4.51 9.46
C LYS A 135 -7.08 -3.38 10.11
N ASN A 136 -5.76 -3.49 10.07
CA ASN A 136 -4.86 -2.48 10.65
C ASN A 136 -4.76 -1.20 9.78
N TYR A 137 -5.90 -0.65 9.33
CA TYR A 137 -5.92 0.53 8.45
C TYR A 137 -5.72 1.82 9.23
N VAL A 138 -6.30 1.94 10.43
CA VAL A 138 -6.16 3.15 11.28
C VAL A 138 -4.70 3.47 11.56
N ASP A 139 -3.90 2.48 11.99
CA ASP A 139 -2.48 2.71 12.28
C ASP A 139 -1.67 3.01 11.00
N ARG A 140 -2.00 2.36 9.88
CA ARG A 140 -1.36 2.67 8.59
C ARG A 140 -1.68 4.09 8.11
N MET A 141 -2.89 4.57 8.35
CA MET A 141 -3.28 5.95 8.04
C MET A 141 -2.51 6.94 8.90
N ILE A 142 -2.41 6.72 10.21
CA ILE A 142 -1.62 7.57 11.11
C ILE A 142 -0.16 7.61 10.63
N LYS A 143 0.45 6.44 10.38
CA LYS A 143 1.82 6.35 9.86
C LYS A 143 1.97 7.11 8.54
N ARG A 144 0.99 7.01 7.63
CA ARG A 144 1.04 7.69 6.33
C ARG A 144 0.96 9.21 6.47
N VAL A 145 0.19 9.74 7.43
CA VAL A 145 0.15 11.18 7.71
C VAL A 145 1.50 11.65 8.23
N ILE A 146 2.08 10.94 9.21
CA ILE A 146 3.40 11.26 9.76
C ILE A 146 4.46 11.28 8.66
N GLU A 147 4.52 10.22 7.85
CA GLU A 147 5.47 10.09 6.74
C GLU A 147 5.31 11.21 5.70
N LYS A 148 4.07 11.58 5.35
CA LYS A 148 3.81 12.69 4.42
C LYS A 148 4.32 14.03 4.96
N VAL A 149 4.14 14.30 6.25
CA VAL A 149 4.63 15.52 6.89
C VAL A 149 6.16 15.52 6.95
N GLU A 150 6.77 14.42 7.38
CA GLU A 150 8.23 14.27 7.42
C GLU A 150 8.85 14.50 6.03
N ASN A 151 8.27 13.88 5.00
CA ASN A 151 8.74 14.01 3.62
C ASN A 151 8.70 15.44 3.06
N GLN A 152 7.86 16.33 3.61
CA GLN A 152 7.88 17.74 3.21
C GLN A 152 9.15 18.46 3.66
N TYR A 153 9.75 18.03 4.78
CA TYR A 153 11.01 18.57 5.28
C TYR A 153 12.24 17.88 4.69
N TYR A 154 12.04 16.71 4.09
CA TYR A 154 13.04 16.13 3.20
C TYR A 154 13.02 16.94 1.90
N GLU A 155 13.68 18.09 1.92
CA GLU A 155 14.24 18.64 0.70
C GLU A 155 15.16 17.55 0.15
N GLY A 156 14.70 16.86 -0.90
CA GLY A 156 15.47 15.80 -1.53
C GLY A 156 16.86 16.33 -1.79
N LYS A 157 17.82 15.96 -0.94
CA LYS A 157 19.23 16.10 -1.30
C LYS A 157 19.30 15.31 -2.60
N LYS A 158 19.48 16.05 -3.70
CA LYS A 158 19.83 15.53 -5.02
C LYS A 158 20.95 14.52 -4.80
N GLU A 159 20.57 13.26 -4.62
CA GLU A 159 21.39 12.14 -4.17
C GLU A 159 22.19 12.38 -2.87
N PHE A 160 22.01 11.52 -1.86
CA PHE A 160 22.99 11.44 -0.78
C PHE A 160 24.26 10.79 -1.33
N TRP A 161 25.31 11.58 -1.55
CA TRP A 161 26.58 11.10 -2.10
C TRP A 161 27.74 11.28 -1.10
N LYS A 162 28.58 10.24 -0.98
CA LYS A 162 29.80 10.25 -0.17
C LYS A 162 30.89 9.47 -0.90
N LEU A 163 32.03 10.10 -1.16
CA LEU A 163 33.20 9.43 -1.74
C LEU A 163 33.77 8.39 -0.76
N ILE A 164 33.84 7.13 -1.19
CA ILE A 164 34.46 6.04 -0.42
C ILE A 164 35.88 5.76 -0.95
N TRP A 165 36.04 5.72 -2.27
CA TRP A 165 37.31 5.43 -2.93
C TRP A 165 37.31 6.04 -4.35
N LYS A 166 38.49 6.45 -4.83
CA LYS A 166 38.72 6.95 -6.20
C LYS A 166 40.02 6.34 -6.70
N SER A 167 40.06 5.85 -7.94
CA SER A 167 41.31 5.43 -8.57
C SER A 167 42.20 6.64 -8.88
N GLU A 168 43.47 6.40 -9.17
CA GLU A 168 44.32 7.40 -9.81
C GLU A 168 43.70 7.88 -11.13
N GLU A 169 43.95 9.14 -11.47
CA GLU A 169 43.50 9.71 -12.72
C GLU A 169 44.27 9.10 -13.89
N LYS A 170 43.54 8.76 -14.95
CA LYS A 170 44.09 8.21 -16.18
C LYS A 170 43.86 9.21 -17.30
N GLU A 171 44.86 9.37 -18.16
CA GLU A 171 44.73 10.21 -19.35
C GLU A 171 43.61 9.67 -20.26
N PRO A 172 42.58 10.46 -20.58
CA PRO A 172 41.50 10.04 -21.47
C PRO A 172 42.00 9.82 -22.90
N VAL A 173 42.00 8.57 -23.36
CA VAL A 173 42.40 8.22 -24.74
C VAL A 173 41.29 8.41 -25.79
N TRP A 174 40.07 8.72 -25.34
CA TRP A 174 38.90 8.90 -26.20
C TRP A 174 37.98 9.98 -25.63
N ASN A 175 37.45 10.85 -26.51
CA ASN A 175 36.67 12.03 -26.11
C ASN A 175 35.36 12.21 -26.90
N LYS A 176 34.97 11.25 -27.74
CA LYS A 176 33.71 11.30 -28.51
C LYS A 176 32.60 10.52 -27.79
N ASP A 177 31.35 10.91 -28.03
CA ASP A 177 30.19 10.16 -27.54
C ASP A 177 30.17 8.74 -28.13
N PRO A 178 30.23 7.69 -27.29
CA PRO A 178 30.23 6.32 -27.78
C PRO A 178 28.94 5.95 -28.51
N THR A 179 27.79 6.52 -28.12
CA THR A 179 26.48 6.26 -28.75
C THR A 179 26.45 6.78 -30.19
N GLU A 180 26.87 8.03 -30.39
CA GLU A 180 26.91 8.61 -31.74
C GLU A 180 27.87 7.85 -32.66
N GLU A 181 29.04 7.46 -32.14
CA GLU A 181 30.03 6.73 -32.93
C GLU A 181 29.54 5.33 -33.30
N MET A 182 28.89 4.63 -32.36
CA MET A 182 28.27 3.34 -32.62
C MET A 182 27.13 3.45 -33.65
N LEU A 183 26.36 4.53 -33.65
CA LEU A 183 25.33 4.78 -34.67
C LEU A 183 25.96 5.00 -36.05
N LYS A 184 26.98 5.87 -36.15
CA LYS A 184 27.70 6.15 -37.41
C LYS A 184 28.30 4.88 -38.01
N ARG A 185 28.80 3.99 -37.17
CA ARG A 185 29.39 2.69 -37.57
C ARG A 185 28.37 1.58 -37.79
N GLY A 186 27.09 1.84 -37.52
CA GLY A 186 26.04 0.83 -37.65
C GLY A 186 26.19 -0.32 -36.65
N TRP A 187 26.67 -0.05 -35.43
CA TRP A 187 26.69 -1.01 -34.33
C TRP A 187 25.39 -0.98 -33.53
N LEU A 188 24.68 0.14 -33.57
CA LEU A 188 23.38 0.36 -32.94
C LEU A 188 22.37 0.86 -33.96
N VAL A 189 21.10 0.55 -33.72
CA VAL A 189 19.96 1.18 -34.37
C VAL A 189 18.93 1.51 -33.28
N GLN A 190 18.27 2.66 -33.38
CA GLN A 190 17.21 3.00 -32.44
C GLN A 190 16.06 1.98 -32.58
N GLY A 191 15.62 1.43 -31.44
CA GLY A 191 14.48 0.52 -31.40
C GLY A 191 13.16 1.26 -31.63
N PRO A 192 12.06 0.53 -31.90
CA PRO A 192 10.76 1.12 -32.24
C PRO A 192 10.09 1.86 -31.08
N THR A 193 10.58 1.73 -29.85
CA THR A 193 10.01 2.37 -28.66
C THR A 193 11.07 3.16 -27.90
N LYS A 194 10.63 4.19 -27.17
CA LYS A 194 11.49 5.08 -26.38
C LYS A 194 12.49 4.31 -25.51
N GLY A 195 13.76 4.74 -25.54
CA GLY A 195 14.83 4.20 -24.70
C GLY A 195 15.32 2.80 -25.07
N LYS A 196 14.90 2.24 -26.22
CA LYS A 196 15.35 0.92 -26.67
C LYS A 196 16.32 1.02 -27.83
N TRP A 197 17.26 0.09 -27.88
CA TRP A 197 18.28 -0.03 -28.92
C TRP A 197 18.29 -1.45 -29.48
N PHE A 198 18.51 -1.56 -30.78
CA PHE A 198 18.86 -2.81 -31.44
C PHE A 198 20.37 -2.90 -31.58
N TYR A 199 20.97 -3.89 -30.93
CA TYR A 199 22.42 -4.10 -30.90
C TYR A 199 22.84 -5.05 -32.03
N ARG A 200 23.70 -4.57 -32.92
CA ARG A 200 24.29 -5.37 -34.01
C ARG A 200 25.50 -6.17 -33.51
N PRO A 201 26.03 -7.12 -34.31
CA PRO A 201 27.00 -8.10 -33.83
C PRO A 201 28.21 -7.53 -33.07
N GLN A 202 28.76 -6.38 -33.50
CA GLN A 202 29.92 -5.77 -32.87
C GLN A 202 29.62 -5.31 -31.44
N ALA A 203 28.49 -4.61 -31.23
CA ALA A 203 28.07 -4.21 -29.90
C ALA A 203 27.70 -5.43 -29.05
N ALA A 204 26.94 -6.39 -29.62
CA ALA A 204 26.57 -7.61 -28.92
C ALA A 204 27.80 -8.41 -28.44
N ALA A 205 28.87 -8.49 -29.24
CA ALA A 205 30.11 -9.16 -28.86
C ALA A 205 30.78 -8.49 -27.64
N ILE A 206 30.71 -7.16 -27.53
CA ILE A 206 31.20 -6.41 -26.36
C ILE A 206 30.38 -6.77 -25.12
N PHE A 207 29.04 -6.80 -25.22
CA PHE A 207 28.19 -7.21 -24.10
C PHE A 207 28.52 -8.63 -23.61
N ARG A 208 28.73 -9.58 -24.54
CA ARG A 208 29.11 -10.97 -24.18
C ARG A 208 30.51 -11.05 -23.56
N ALA A 209 31.46 -10.23 -24.01
CA ALA A 209 32.77 -10.17 -23.39
C ALA A 209 32.68 -9.62 -21.95
N MET A 210 31.91 -8.55 -21.72
CA MET A 210 31.69 -7.98 -20.39
C MET A 210 30.99 -8.97 -19.45
N GLU A 211 29.94 -9.64 -19.93
CA GLU A 211 29.23 -10.70 -19.19
C GLU A 211 30.18 -11.83 -18.79
N ARG A 212 31.00 -12.33 -19.73
CA ARG A 212 31.98 -13.38 -19.46
C ARG A 212 32.97 -12.95 -18.37
N ILE A 213 33.51 -11.73 -18.44
CA ILE A 213 34.43 -11.20 -17.42
C ILE A 213 33.75 -11.16 -16.04
N ALA A 214 32.53 -10.66 -15.94
CA ALA A 214 31.81 -10.62 -14.67
C ALA A 214 31.58 -12.03 -14.10
N ILE A 215 31.23 -13.01 -14.95
CA ILE A 215 31.03 -14.39 -14.52
C ILE A 215 32.34 -15.03 -14.06
N GLU A 216 33.40 -14.91 -14.86
CA GLU A 216 34.67 -15.61 -14.63
C GLU A 216 35.50 -14.99 -13.50
N GLU A 217 35.53 -13.66 -13.40
CA GLU A 217 36.41 -12.95 -12.47
C GLU A 217 35.72 -12.57 -11.14
N ILE A 218 34.38 -12.55 -11.10
CA ILE A 218 33.63 -12.12 -9.91
C ILE A 218 32.72 -13.25 -9.40
N LEU A 219 31.76 -13.70 -10.21
CA LEU A 219 30.69 -14.58 -9.73
C LEU A 219 31.20 -15.98 -9.37
N LYS A 220 31.96 -16.62 -10.26
CA LYS A 220 32.51 -17.96 -10.05
C LYS A 220 33.49 -18.03 -8.87
N PRO A 221 34.49 -17.13 -8.74
CA PRO A 221 35.41 -17.16 -7.60
C PRO A 221 34.74 -16.95 -6.25
N LEU A 222 33.64 -16.19 -6.22
CA LEU A 222 32.83 -15.96 -5.02
C LEU A 222 31.77 -17.04 -4.76
N GLY A 223 31.65 -18.04 -5.64
CA GLY A 223 30.77 -19.20 -5.44
C GLY A 223 29.29 -18.95 -5.74
N PHE A 224 28.93 -17.88 -6.44
CA PHE A 224 27.54 -17.61 -6.84
C PHE A 224 26.99 -18.75 -7.72
N GLN A 225 25.71 -19.07 -7.52
CA GLN A 225 24.99 -20.07 -8.31
C GLN A 225 24.02 -19.35 -9.26
N GLU A 226 24.06 -19.74 -10.53
CA GLU A 226 23.19 -19.14 -11.56
C GLU A 226 21.75 -19.63 -11.41
N VAL A 227 20.80 -18.70 -11.52
CA VAL A 227 19.35 -18.94 -11.48
C VAL A 227 18.67 -18.18 -12.60
N ILE A 228 17.48 -18.66 -13.02
CA ILE A 228 16.66 -17.99 -14.03
C ILE A 228 15.35 -17.57 -13.37
N GLU A 229 15.09 -16.27 -13.39
CA GLU A 229 13.89 -15.68 -12.80
C GLU A 229 12.87 -15.25 -13.84
N SER A 230 11.63 -15.07 -13.38
CA SER A 230 10.58 -14.51 -14.21
C SER A 230 10.86 -13.04 -14.49
N HIS A 231 10.82 -12.65 -15.78
CA HIS A 231 10.85 -11.25 -16.18
C HIS A 231 9.50 -10.54 -16.01
N ILE A 232 8.44 -11.27 -15.62
CA ILE A 232 7.14 -10.72 -15.24
C ILE A 232 6.96 -10.92 -13.74
N VAL A 233 6.84 -9.82 -13.01
CA VAL A 233 6.79 -9.84 -11.54
C VAL A 233 5.38 -9.47 -11.07
N PRO A 234 4.69 -10.33 -10.31
CA PRO A 234 3.36 -10.04 -9.79
C PRO A 234 3.38 -8.95 -8.72
N PHE A 235 2.27 -8.21 -8.62
CA PHE A 235 2.12 -7.13 -7.62
C PHE A 235 2.27 -7.61 -6.18
N GLU A 236 1.96 -8.87 -5.87
CA GLU A 236 2.17 -9.44 -4.54
C GLU A 236 3.64 -9.36 -4.10
N ILE A 237 4.57 -9.65 -5.01
CA ILE A 237 6.01 -9.55 -4.74
C ILE A 237 6.40 -8.09 -4.53
N TRP A 238 5.91 -7.18 -5.36
CA TRP A 238 6.21 -5.75 -5.23
C TRP A 238 5.57 -5.07 -4.01
N LEU A 239 4.43 -5.58 -3.54
CA LEU A 239 3.85 -5.17 -2.26
C LEU A 239 4.73 -5.63 -1.08
N ARG A 240 5.23 -6.87 -1.13
CA ARG A 240 6.13 -7.41 -0.08
C ARG A 240 7.46 -6.68 -0.01
N THR A 241 8.00 -6.31 -1.17
CA THR A 241 9.32 -5.66 -1.29
C THR A 241 9.24 -4.13 -1.26
N GLY A 242 8.04 -3.54 -1.21
CA GLY A 242 7.81 -2.09 -1.13
C GLY A 242 7.96 -1.32 -2.45
N HIS A 243 8.31 -1.98 -3.56
CA HIS A 243 8.52 -1.33 -4.86
C HIS A 243 7.25 -0.62 -5.37
N LEU A 244 6.07 -1.21 -5.16
CA LEU A 244 4.82 -0.61 -5.64
C LEU A 244 4.47 0.69 -4.89
N GLU A 245 4.98 0.86 -3.68
CA GLU A 245 4.80 2.08 -2.86
C GLU A 245 5.77 3.19 -3.27
N GLY A 246 7.01 2.82 -3.61
CA GLY A 246 8.10 3.78 -3.87
C GLY A 246 8.21 4.27 -5.32
N MET A 247 7.90 3.42 -6.31
CA MET A 247 8.21 3.69 -7.73
C MET A 247 7.12 3.24 -8.73
N PRO A 248 5.82 3.44 -8.45
CA PRO A 248 4.76 3.03 -9.37
C PRO A 248 4.83 3.75 -10.73
N GLY A 249 5.44 4.94 -10.80
CA GLY A 249 5.54 5.74 -12.03
C GLY A 249 6.58 5.25 -13.05
N GLU A 250 7.43 4.29 -12.68
CA GLU A 250 8.57 3.85 -13.51
C GLU A 250 8.36 2.45 -14.11
N ILE A 251 7.30 1.76 -13.71
CA ILE A 251 7.04 0.36 -14.04
C ILE A 251 6.29 0.24 -15.38
N TYR A 252 6.74 -0.67 -16.24
CA TYR A 252 5.94 -1.14 -17.37
C TYR A 252 4.95 -2.22 -16.91
N TYR A 253 3.68 -1.86 -16.83
CA TYR A 253 2.61 -2.77 -16.43
C TYR A 253 2.24 -3.77 -17.52
N VAL A 254 1.93 -5.01 -17.10
CA VAL A 254 1.55 -6.10 -18.00
C VAL A 254 0.07 -6.44 -17.77
N CYS A 255 -0.69 -6.42 -18.87
CA CYS A 255 -2.07 -6.88 -18.92
C CYS A 255 -2.15 -8.18 -19.73
N GLU A 256 -2.94 -9.13 -19.26
CA GLU A 256 -3.19 -10.39 -19.96
C GLU A 256 -4.52 -10.31 -20.74
N PRO A 257 -4.72 -11.11 -21.79
CA PRO A 257 -6.06 -11.34 -22.35
C PRO A 257 -7.05 -11.73 -21.26
N LYS A 258 -8.26 -11.14 -21.24
CA LYS A 258 -9.35 -11.62 -20.35
C LYS A 258 -9.71 -13.07 -20.65
N THR A 259 -9.59 -13.47 -21.92
CA THR A 259 -9.91 -14.79 -22.42
C THR A 259 -9.05 -15.12 -23.65
N ARG A 260 -8.87 -16.41 -23.90
CA ARG A 260 -8.23 -16.95 -25.13
C ARG A 260 -9.25 -17.41 -26.17
N ASP A 261 -10.56 -17.26 -25.90
CA ASP A 261 -11.61 -17.58 -26.86
C ASP A 261 -11.53 -16.63 -28.06
N VAL A 262 -11.32 -17.19 -29.24
CA VAL A 262 -11.16 -16.45 -30.50
C VAL A 262 -12.41 -15.62 -30.82
N LYS A 263 -13.61 -16.08 -30.46
CA LYS A 263 -14.86 -15.33 -30.71
C LYS A 263 -14.88 -13.98 -30.00
N GLU A 264 -14.34 -13.92 -28.79
CA GLU A 264 -14.25 -12.69 -28.00
C GLU A 264 -13.20 -11.70 -28.58
N TRP A 265 -12.33 -12.16 -29.48
CA TRP A 265 -11.35 -11.34 -30.20
C TRP A 265 -11.79 -10.96 -31.63
N GLU A 266 -12.89 -11.53 -32.14
CA GLU A 266 -13.34 -11.38 -33.54
C GLU A 266 -13.51 -9.90 -33.92
N ARG A 267 -14.22 -9.14 -33.09
CA ARG A 267 -14.42 -7.70 -33.29
C ARG A 267 -13.10 -6.92 -33.36
N PHE A 268 -12.15 -7.21 -32.45
CA PHE A 268 -10.84 -6.57 -32.46
C PHE A 268 -10.08 -6.89 -33.77
N ILE A 269 -10.09 -8.15 -34.20
CA ILE A 269 -9.41 -8.61 -35.41
C ILE A 269 -10.01 -7.95 -36.65
N ASP A 270 -11.34 -7.89 -36.75
CA ASP A 270 -12.04 -7.28 -37.87
C ASP A 270 -11.72 -5.80 -37.99
N LEU A 271 -11.75 -5.07 -36.87
CA LEU A 271 -11.35 -3.67 -36.82
C LEU A 271 -9.92 -3.50 -37.34
N VAL A 272 -8.94 -4.26 -36.82
CA VAL A 272 -7.54 -4.19 -37.28
C VAL A 272 -7.41 -4.48 -38.78
N LYS A 273 -8.14 -5.48 -39.31
CA LYS A 273 -8.07 -5.84 -40.74
C LYS A 273 -8.69 -4.77 -41.64
N ILE A 274 -9.79 -4.15 -41.22
CA ILE A 274 -10.52 -3.13 -41.97
C ILE A 274 -9.78 -1.79 -41.92
N THR A 275 -9.39 -1.33 -40.73
CA THR A 275 -8.82 0.01 -40.53
C THR A 275 -7.31 0.04 -40.72
N ARG A 276 -6.62 -1.10 -40.56
CA ARG A 276 -5.14 -1.19 -40.49
C ARG A 276 -4.54 -0.39 -39.34
N GLU A 277 -5.33 -0.12 -38.30
CA GLU A 277 -4.94 0.60 -37.09
C GLU A 277 -5.20 -0.27 -35.85
N VAL A 278 -4.62 0.12 -34.71
CA VAL A 278 -4.86 -0.57 -33.43
C VAL A 278 -6.09 0.05 -32.74
N PRO A 279 -7.21 -0.67 -32.58
CA PRO A 279 -8.40 -0.15 -31.91
C PRO A 279 -8.20 -0.16 -30.39
N GLU A 280 -7.56 0.87 -29.83
CA GLU A 280 -7.15 0.93 -28.42
C GLU A 280 -8.30 0.72 -27.43
N GLU A 281 -9.46 1.32 -27.69
CA GLU A 281 -10.63 1.18 -26.82
C GLU A 281 -11.22 -0.23 -26.85
N GLU A 282 -11.12 -0.94 -27.97
CA GLU A 282 -11.50 -2.34 -28.05
C GLU A 282 -10.46 -3.22 -27.32
N LEU A 283 -9.17 -2.93 -27.51
CA LEU A 283 -8.09 -3.64 -26.81
C LEU A 283 -8.22 -3.54 -25.28
N LYS A 284 -8.50 -2.34 -24.75
CA LYS A 284 -8.74 -2.13 -23.31
C LYS A 284 -9.89 -2.98 -22.77
N LYS A 285 -10.90 -3.28 -23.59
CA LYS A 285 -12.02 -4.14 -23.20
C LYS A 285 -11.68 -5.61 -23.24
N THR A 286 -10.77 -6.05 -24.11
CA THR A 286 -10.39 -7.47 -24.26
C THR A 286 -9.26 -7.90 -23.33
N VAL A 287 -8.46 -6.96 -22.80
CA VAL A 287 -7.41 -7.24 -21.81
C VAL A 287 -7.87 -7.02 -20.37
N SER A 288 -7.27 -7.76 -19.43
CA SER A 288 -7.53 -7.63 -18.00
C SER A 288 -6.91 -6.35 -17.44
N VAL A 289 -7.32 -6.00 -16.22
CA VAL A 289 -6.54 -5.07 -15.40
C VAL A 289 -5.16 -5.67 -15.09
N PRO A 290 -4.10 -4.86 -14.99
CA PRO A 290 -2.77 -5.36 -14.73
C PRO A 290 -2.69 -5.98 -13.33
N ARG A 291 -1.93 -7.08 -13.22
CA ARG A 291 -1.61 -7.76 -11.96
C ARG A 291 -0.12 -7.99 -11.76
N ALA A 292 0.67 -7.56 -12.73
CA ALA A 292 2.12 -7.72 -12.80
C ALA A 292 2.72 -6.59 -13.64
N GLY A 293 4.04 -6.52 -13.68
CA GLY A 293 4.77 -5.72 -14.65
C GLY A 293 6.08 -6.37 -15.06
N ILE A 294 6.77 -5.74 -16.00
CA ILE A 294 8.12 -6.15 -16.40
C ILE A 294 9.06 -5.92 -15.21
N CYS A 295 9.98 -6.85 -14.99
CA CYS A 295 10.96 -6.80 -13.91
C CYS A 295 11.66 -5.43 -13.84
N TYR A 296 11.73 -4.89 -12.63
CA TYR A 296 12.35 -3.59 -12.35
C TYR A 296 13.71 -3.73 -11.65
N ALA A 297 13.76 -4.45 -10.51
CA ALA A 297 14.95 -4.53 -9.65
C ALA A 297 15.81 -5.80 -9.82
N GLN A 298 15.33 -6.82 -10.55
CA GLN A 298 16.06 -8.06 -10.92
C GLN A 298 16.65 -8.89 -9.75
N CYS A 299 16.35 -8.55 -8.49
CA CYS A 299 16.80 -9.33 -7.34
C CYS A 299 15.92 -10.59 -7.14
N PRO A 300 16.54 -11.71 -6.71
CA PRO A 300 15.79 -12.89 -6.33
C PRO A 300 14.77 -12.64 -5.22
N VAL A 301 13.63 -13.32 -5.36
CA VAL A 301 12.47 -13.25 -4.46
C VAL A 301 12.37 -14.48 -3.57
#